data_AF-A0A0B7BY16-F1
#
_entry.id   AF-A0A0B7BY16-F1
#
_cell.length_a   1.000
_cell.length_b   1.000
_cell.length_c   1.000
_cell.angle_alpha   90.00
_cell.angle_beta   90.00
_cell.angle_gamma   90.00
#
_symmetry.space_group_name_H-M   'P 1'
#
loop_
_entity.id
_entity.type
_entity.pdbx_description
1 polymer ?
#
loop_
_entity_poly.entity_id
_entity_poly.type
_entity_poly.pdbx_seq_one_letter_code
_entity_poly.pdbx_strand_id
1 'polypeptide(L)'
;NNASIKFEFTTTQQDGLLMYTNYHGRHNYLTVAITGGAIQLRINFVRGKEQNIELLLGDKMNDGRLHTIQVKRNRMETTLVVDNSQSSKVTFGSDSVEELQTNNYLYFGGVPNSVISNETLATPFEGEIINILYFNCSCIPVRALVLEGRGINTEHKEACELRNPCPVDCPCISGKDGSGCACEYRQECIRDLLANYRLPMDSLDRDLIHNPSGLDSRVYGDPEMVR
;
A
#
# COMPACT_ATOMS: atom_id res chain seq x y z
N ASN A 1 -9.49 7.68 6.52
CA ASN A 1 -8.13 7.09 6.60
C ASN A 1 -8.14 5.80 5.82
N ASN A 2 -7.77 5.87 4.54
CA ASN A 2 -7.62 4.71 3.68
C ASN A 2 -6.12 4.52 3.50
N ALA A 3 -5.57 3.44 4.05
CA ALA A 3 -4.19 3.04 3.82
C ALA A 3 -4.20 1.85 2.86
N SER A 4 -3.30 1.83 1.89
CA SER A 4 -3.16 0.66 1.02
C SER A 4 -1.73 0.44 0.59
N ILE A 5 -1.42 -0.81 0.26
CA ILE A 5 -0.17 -1.19 -0.39
C ILE A 5 -0.50 -1.99 -1.65
N LYS A 6 0.13 -1.62 -2.76
CA LYS A 6 -0.03 -2.25 -4.07
C LYS A 6 1.36 -2.68 -4.55
N PHE A 7 1.46 -3.86 -5.13
CA PHE A 7 2.67 -4.33 -5.78
C PHE A 7 2.30 -5.36 -6.85
N GLU A 8 3.27 -5.70 -7.68
CA GLU A 8 3.11 -6.72 -8.72
C GLU A 8 4.16 -7.79 -8.51
N PHE A 9 3.83 -9.03 -8.90
CA PHE A 9 4.77 -10.14 -8.79
C PHE A 9 4.64 -11.12 -9.96
N THR A 10 5.74 -11.83 -10.22
CA THR A 10 5.78 -12.96 -11.15
C THR A 10 6.47 -14.14 -10.47
N THR A 11 5.88 -15.33 -10.52
CA THR A 11 6.50 -16.56 -9.98
C THR A 11 5.98 -17.81 -10.68
N THR A 12 6.69 -18.92 -10.49
CA THR A 12 6.21 -20.27 -10.77
C THR A 12 6.08 -21.13 -9.49
N GLN A 13 6.52 -20.61 -8.34
CA GLN A 13 6.40 -21.29 -7.05
C GLN A 13 4.94 -21.37 -6.60
N GLN A 14 4.54 -22.52 -6.06
CA GLN A 14 3.19 -22.72 -5.52
C GLN A 14 3.02 -22.07 -4.15
N ASP A 15 4.09 -21.99 -3.36
CA ASP A 15 4.09 -21.48 -2.00
C ASP A 15 5.28 -20.54 -1.79
N GLY A 16 5.04 -19.34 -1.25
CA GLY A 16 6.10 -18.33 -1.06
C GLY A 16 5.63 -17.07 -0.34
N LEU A 17 6.45 -16.53 0.57
CA LEU A 17 6.16 -15.28 1.29
C LEU A 17 6.38 -14.06 0.40
N LEU A 18 5.30 -13.36 0.04
CA LEU A 18 5.38 -12.15 -0.79
C LEU A 18 5.67 -10.91 0.06
N MET A 19 4.92 -10.72 1.14
CA MET A 19 5.04 -9.55 2.01
C MET A 19 4.82 -9.93 3.48
N TYR A 20 5.59 -9.32 4.38
CA TYR A 20 5.41 -9.40 5.81
C TYR A 20 5.63 -8.05 6.49
N THR A 21 4.79 -7.75 7.48
CA THR A 21 5.04 -6.68 8.44
C THR A 21 4.46 -7.05 9.79
N ASN A 22 5.06 -6.55 10.86
CA ASN A 22 4.53 -6.68 12.21
C ASN A 22 4.46 -5.35 12.94
N TYR A 23 3.75 -5.35 14.06
CA TYR A 23 3.61 -4.20 14.94
C TYR A 23 3.93 -4.63 16.39
N HIS A 24 4.97 -4.04 16.99
CA HIS A 24 5.37 -4.28 18.39
C HIS A 24 5.57 -5.76 18.76
N GLY A 25 6.34 -6.49 17.95
CA GLY A 25 6.69 -7.88 18.25
C GLY A 25 5.65 -8.90 17.79
N ARG A 26 5.71 -10.11 18.37
CA ARG A 26 5.27 -11.39 17.76
C ARG A 26 3.77 -11.58 17.51
N HIS A 27 2.89 -10.63 17.85
CA HIS A 27 1.45 -10.90 17.92
C HIS A 27 0.59 -10.09 16.95
N ASN A 28 1.07 -8.95 16.45
CA ASN A 28 0.35 -8.19 15.45
C ASN A 28 1.10 -8.28 14.14
N TYR A 29 0.52 -8.93 13.14
CA TYR A 29 1.18 -9.12 11.86
C TYR A 29 0.20 -9.05 10.70
N LEU A 30 0.77 -8.78 9.54
CA LEU A 30 0.10 -8.89 8.26
C LEU A 30 1.05 -9.62 7.32
N THR A 31 0.58 -10.71 6.71
CA THR A 31 1.31 -11.47 5.71
C THR A 31 0.52 -11.53 4.41
N VAL A 32 1.23 -11.44 3.30
CA VAL A 32 0.72 -11.83 1.98
C VAL A 32 1.64 -12.93 1.47
N ALA A 33 1.06 -14.06 1.06
CA ALA A 33 1.80 -15.19 0.51
C ALA A 33 1.05 -15.76 -0.68
N ILE A 34 1.79 -16.42 -1.58
CA ILE A 34 1.18 -17.40 -2.47
C ILE A 34 1.14 -18.74 -1.71
N THR A 35 0.00 -19.42 -1.76
CA THR A 35 -0.23 -20.70 -1.08
C THR A 35 -1.05 -21.59 -2.00
N GLY A 36 -0.50 -22.74 -2.41
CA GLY A 36 -1.12 -23.63 -3.39
C GLY A 36 -1.52 -22.94 -4.70
N GLY A 37 -0.78 -21.90 -5.12
CA GLY A 37 -1.09 -21.10 -6.32
C GLY A 37 -2.20 -20.04 -6.15
N ALA A 38 -2.75 -19.83 -4.95
CA ALA A 38 -3.67 -18.75 -4.66
C ALA A 38 -3.02 -17.70 -3.74
N ILE A 39 -3.50 -16.46 -3.73
CA ILE A 39 -2.98 -15.41 -2.85
C ILE A 39 -3.71 -15.43 -1.52
N GLN A 40 -2.95 -15.59 -0.46
CA GLN A 40 -3.40 -15.61 0.92
C GLN A 40 -2.95 -14.34 1.64
N LEU A 41 -3.90 -13.61 2.21
CA LEU A 41 -3.67 -12.53 3.16
C LEU A 41 -4.03 -13.03 4.56
N ARG A 42 -3.08 -13.01 5.49
CA ARG A 42 -3.33 -13.25 6.92
C ARG A 42 -3.07 -12.00 7.73
N ILE A 43 -3.96 -11.77 8.70
CA ILE A 43 -3.94 -10.61 9.55
C ILE A 43 -4.21 -11.04 10.99
N ASN A 44 -3.38 -10.58 11.91
CA ASN A 44 -3.63 -10.65 13.34
C ASN A 44 -3.49 -9.25 13.95
N PHE A 45 -4.58 -8.73 14.53
CA PHE A 45 -4.58 -7.50 15.30
C PHE A 45 -5.13 -7.80 16.70
N VAL A 46 -4.23 -7.92 17.67
CA VAL A 46 -4.56 -8.24 19.05
C VAL A 46 -5.10 -7.01 19.77
N ARG A 47 -6.43 -6.95 19.89
CA ARG A 47 -7.09 -6.46 21.11
C ARG A 47 -8.26 -7.39 21.48
N GLY A 48 -8.04 -8.26 22.47
CA GLY A 48 -9.09 -8.93 23.24
C GLY A 48 -9.83 -10.12 22.62
N LYS A 49 -9.66 -10.42 21.32
CA LYS A 49 -10.13 -11.67 20.68
C LYS A 49 -9.15 -12.06 19.56
N GLU A 50 -8.58 -13.25 19.62
CA GLU A 50 -7.86 -13.83 18.48
C GLU A 50 -8.85 -13.98 17.31
N GLN A 51 -8.70 -13.15 16.28
CA GLN A 51 -9.32 -13.38 14.99
C GLN A 51 -8.20 -13.32 13.96
N ASN A 52 -7.51 -14.46 13.79
CA ASN A 52 -6.68 -14.65 12.62
C ASN A 52 -7.61 -14.55 11.41
N ILE A 53 -7.51 -13.44 10.69
CA ILE A 53 -8.30 -13.20 9.50
C ILE A 53 -7.49 -13.68 8.34
N GLU A 54 -8.06 -14.65 7.63
CA GLU A 54 -7.53 -15.18 6.40
C GLU A 54 -8.47 -14.82 5.25
N LEU A 55 -7.90 -14.25 4.20
CA LEU A 55 -8.53 -14.04 2.90
C LEU A 55 -7.70 -14.80 1.86
N LEU A 56 -8.36 -15.64 1.07
CA LEU A 56 -7.75 -16.38 -0.03
C LEU A 56 -8.43 -15.95 -1.32
N LEU A 57 -7.64 -15.60 -2.33
CA LEU A 57 -8.16 -15.09 -3.59
C LEU A 57 -7.28 -15.51 -4.78
N GLY A 58 -7.93 -15.77 -5.91
CA GLY A 58 -7.26 -16.25 -7.12
C GLY A 58 -7.05 -17.76 -7.16
N ASP A 59 -6.60 -18.22 -8.31
CA ASP A 59 -6.13 -19.58 -8.59
C ASP A 59 -5.05 -19.48 -9.68
N LYS A 60 -4.05 -20.38 -9.65
CA LYS A 60 -2.93 -20.43 -10.61
C LYS A 60 -2.19 -19.09 -10.78
N MET A 61 -2.00 -18.37 -9.68
CA MET A 61 -1.24 -17.11 -9.60
C MET A 61 0.28 -17.32 -9.71
N ASN A 62 0.70 -18.55 -9.99
CA ASN A 62 2.07 -18.98 -10.24
C ASN A 62 2.25 -19.42 -11.71
N ASP A 63 1.55 -18.80 -12.65
CA ASP A 63 1.59 -19.15 -14.08
C ASP A 63 2.79 -18.51 -14.84
N GLY A 64 3.71 -17.86 -14.12
CA GLY A 64 4.84 -17.15 -14.70
C GLY A 64 4.47 -15.83 -15.37
N ARG A 65 3.28 -15.29 -15.13
CA ARG A 65 2.86 -13.96 -15.59
C ARG A 65 2.86 -12.96 -14.45
N LEU A 66 2.79 -11.68 -14.84
CA LEU A 66 2.72 -10.58 -13.91
C LEU A 66 1.30 -10.46 -13.38
N HIS A 67 1.16 -10.54 -12.05
CA HIS A 67 -0.09 -10.36 -11.34
C HIS A 67 0.00 -9.15 -10.41
N THR A 68 -1.12 -8.48 -10.19
CA THR A 68 -1.21 -7.33 -9.28
C THR A 68 -1.86 -7.73 -7.96
N ILE A 69 -1.27 -7.31 -6.84
CA ILE A 69 -1.87 -7.43 -5.51
C ILE A 69 -2.06 -6.04 -4.93
N GLN A 70 -3.21 -5.80 -4.31
CA GLN A 70 -3.42 -4.64 -3.46
C GLN A 70 -4.12 -5.02 -2.17
N VAL A 71 -3.52 -4.64 -1.03
CA VAL A 71 -4.17 -4.74 0.27
C VAL A 71 -4.63 -3.36 0.67
N LYS A 72 -5.95 -3.20 0.87
CA LYS A 72 -6.60 -1.95 1.27
C LYS A 72 -7.17 -2.11 2.67
N ARG A 73 -6.97 -1.12 3.52
CA ARG A 73 -7.67 -1.02 4.80
C ARG A 73 -8.47 0.28 4.83
N ASN A 74 -9.75 0.16 5.07
CA ASN A 74 -10.67 1.26 5.30
C ASN A 74 -11.33 1.07 6.67
N ARG A 75 -10.85 1.81 7.67
CA ARG A 75 -11.28 1.68 9.07
C ARG A 75 -11.17 0.22 9.55
N MET A 76 -12.31 -0.43 9.76
CA MET A 76 -12.44 -1.80 10.24
C MET A 76 -12.60 -2.82 9.11
N GLU A 77 -12.53 -2.45 7.85
CA GLU A 77 -12.61 -3.39 6.72
C GLU A 77 -11.24 -3.51 6.06
N THR A 78 -10.79 -4.75 5.87
CA THR A 78 -9.62 -5.05 5.06
C THR A 78 -10.04 -5.80 3.81
N THR A 79 -9.50 -5.36 2.67
CA THR A 79 -9.79 -5.87 1.33
C THR A 79 -8.49 -6.32 0.67
N LEU A 80 -8.46 -7.57 0.24
CA LEU A 80 -7.46 -8.12 -0.67
C LEU A 80 -8.00 -7.99 -2.10
N VAL A 81 -7.23 -7.35 -2.97
CA VAL A 81 -7.48 -7.27 -4.41
C VAL A 81 -6.35 -8.03 -5.11
N VAL A 82 -6.72 -8.93 -6.02
CA VAL A 82 -5.80 -9.69 -6.87
C VAL A 82 -6.28 -9.57 -8.30
N ASP A 83 -5.47 -8.96 -9.16
CA ASP A 83 -5.85 -8.53 -10.50
C ASP A 83 -7.19 -7.77 -10.49
N ASN A 84 -8.23 -8.36 -11.08
CA ASN A 84 -9.58 -7.79 -11.18
C ASN A 84 -10.56 -8.35 -10.13
N SER A 85 -10.09 -9.22 -9.23
CA SER A 85 -10.90 -9.84 -8.17
C SER A 85 -10.64 -9.17 -6.84
N GLN A 86 -11.64 -9.14 -5.95
CA GLN A 86 -11.46 -8.65 -4.59
C GLN A 86 -12.22 -9.50 -3.57
N SER A 87 -11.71 -9.54 -2.34
CA SER A 87 -12.35 -10.16 -1.18
C SER A 87 -12.11 -9.30 0.05
N SER A 88 -13.14 -9.12 0.87
CA SER A 88 -13.14 -8.18 1.99
C SER A 88 -13.63 -8.85 3.27
N LYS A 89 -13.08 -8.45 4.42
CA LYS A 89 -13.54 -8.90 5.73
C LYS A 89 -13.40 -7.79 6.76
N VAL A 90 -14.33 -7.78 7.71
CA VAL A 90 -14.26 -6.89 8.86
C VAL A 90 -13.12 -7.37 9.77
N THR A 91 -12.12 -6.51 9.92
CA THR A 91 -10.95 -6.64 10.79
C THR A 91 -11.05 -5.63 11.92
N PHE A 92 -11.37 -6.09 13.13
CA PHE A 92 -11.37 -5.25 14.32
C PHE A 92 -9.92 -4.94 14.74
N GLY A 93 -9.60 -3.66 14.91
CA GLY A 93 -8.28 -3.19 15.32
C GLY A 93 -8.28 -1.67 15.47
N SER A 94 -7.34 -1.15 16.25
CA SER A 94 -7.24 0.29 16.53
C SER A 94 -6.56 1.02 15.36
N ASP A 95 -7.13 2.16 14.93
CA ASP A 95 -6.45 3.15 14.09
C ASP A 95 -5.70 4.18 14.97
N SER A 96 -5.35 3.82 16.22
CA SER A 96 -4.89 4.81 17.20
C SER A 96 -3.50 5.37 16.86
N VAL A 97 -3.41 6.69 16.80
CA VAL A 97 -2.21 7.45 16.41
C VAL A 97 -1.08 7.32 17.44
N GLU A 98 -1.39 6.97 18.69
CA GLU A 98 -0.40 6.70 19.75
C GLU A 98 0.46 5.46 19.46
N GLU A 99 -0.02 4.58 18.58
CA GLU A 99 0.65 3.34 18.16
C GLU A 99 1.59 3.57 16.94
N LEU A 100 1.75 4.79 16.41
CA LEU A 100 2.61 5.05 15.24
C LEU A 100 4.10 5.32 15.55
N GLN A 101 4.53 5.19 16.81
CA GLN A 101 5.88 5.60 17.25
C GLN A 101 7.01 4.60 16.96
N THR A 102 6.76 3.46 16.30
CA THR A 102 7.82 2.52 15.92
C THR A 102 7.88 2.29 14.41
N ASN A 103 9.05 2.56 13.82
CA ASN A 103 9.36 2.21 12.44
C ASN A 103 9.34 0.69 12.29
N ASN A 104 8.23 0.13 11.81
CA ASN A 104 8.18 -1.28 11.43
C ASN A 104 8.63 -1.40 9.96
N TYR A 105 9.57 -2.31 9.72
CA TYR A 105 10.03 -2.60 8.37
C TYR A 105 8.98 -3.43 7.62
N LEU A 106 8.78 -3.08 6.36
CA LEU A 106 8.09 -3.94 5.40
C LEU A 106 9.11 -4.88 4.78
N TYR A 107 8.83 -6.17 4.85
CA TYR A 107 9.67 -7.21 4.26
C TYR A 107 8.98 -7.78 3.04
N PHE A 108 9.76 -7.98 1.96
CA PHE A 108 9.29 -8.58 0.72
C PHE A 108 10.15 -9.78 0.37
N GLY A 109 9.51 -10.84 -0.15
CA GLY A 109 10.17 -12.06 -0.59
C GLY A 109 10.69 -13.00 0.51
N GLY A 110 10.77 -12.52 1.76
CA GLY A 110 11.31 -13.27 2.89
C GLY A 110 11.52 -12.38 4.10
N VAL A 111 11.89 -12.98 5.24
CA VAL A 111 12.21 -12.25 6.48
C VAL A 111 13.55 -12.73 7.06
N PRO A 112 14.32 -11.87 7.76
CA PRO A 112 15.51 -12.29 8.48
C PRO A 112 15.20 -13.34 9.56
N ASN A 113 16.15 -14.23 9.85
CA ASN A 113 16.01 -15.25 10.90
C ASN A 113 15.63 -14.70 12.28
N SER A 114 16.01 -13.45 12.59
CA SER A 114 15.63 -12.78 13.84
C SER A 114 14.14 -12.47 13.94
N VAL A 115 13.43 -12.43 12.81
CA VAL A 115 12.01 -12.11 12.67
C VAL A 115 11.16 -13.37 12.47
N ILE A 116 11.78 -14.50 12.07
CA ILE A 116 11.09 -15.78 11.90
C ILE A 116 10.42 -16.19 13.22
N SER A 117 9.11 -16.32 13.14
CA SER A 117 8.18 -16.84 14.13
C SER A 117 7.43 -18.03 13.52
N ASN A 118 6.67 -18.79 14.32
CA ASN A 118 5.81 -19.85 13.79
C ASN A 118 4.78 -19.32 12.77
N GLU A 119 4.49 -18.02 12.79
CA GLU A 119 3.53 -17.33 11.91
C GLU A 119 4.16 -16.90 10.57
N THR A 120 5.49 -16.96 10.45
CA THR A 120 6.28 -16.66 9.23
C THR A 120 6.96 -17.90 8.66
N LEU A 121 6.48 -19.11 8.98
CA LEU A 121 6.91 -20.39 8.37
C LEU A 121 6.48 -20.51 6.89
N ALA A 122 6.62 -19.44 6.13
CA ALA A 122 6.40 -19.40 4.70
C ALA A 122 7.74 -19.55 3.99
N THR A 123 7.77 -20.42 2.99
CA THR A 123 8.89 -20.60 2.07
C THR A 123 9.37 -19.24 1.56
N PRO A 124 10.69 -18.94 1.53
CA PRO A 124 11.19 -17.75 0.86
C PRO A 124 10.70 -17.73 -0.59
N PHE A 125 10.19 -16.58 -1.01
CA PHE A 125 9.66 -16.42 -2.35
C PHE A 125 10.79 -16.32 -3.37
N GLU A 126 10.57 -16.96 -4.51
CA GLU A 126 11.41 -16.88 -5.69
C GLU A 126 10.59 -16.34 -6.85
N GLY A 127 11.07 -15.27 -7.45
CA GLY A 127 10.36 -14.58 -8.51
C GLY A 127 10.74 -13.11 -8.55
N GLU A 128 9.91 -12.33 -9.21
CA GLU A 128 10.07 -10.88 -9.32
C GLU A 128 8.97 -10.19 -8.50
N ILE A 129 9.32 -9.15 -7.75
CA ILE A 129 8.37 -8.23 -7.12
C ILE A 129 8.76 -6.84 -7.57
N ILE A 130 7.83 -6.13 -8.20
CA ILE A 130 8.05 -4.78 -8.72
C ILE A 130 6.92 -3.84 -8.29
N ASN A 131 7.14 -2.54 -8.49
CA ASN A 131 6.10 -1.51 -8.35
C ASN A 131 5.43 -1.51 -6.97
N ILE A 132 6.23 -1.64 -5.92
CA ILE A 132 5.75 -1.52 -4.54
C ILE A 132 5.38 -0.06 -4.27
N LEU A 133 4.08 0.20 -4.15
CA LEU A 133 3.46 1.50 -3.94
C LEU A 133 2.67 1.48 -2.64
N TYR A 134 2.90 2.46 -1.76
CA TYR A 134 2.13 2.61 -0.52
C TYR A 134 1.39 3.95 -0.49
N PHE A 135 0.17 3.90 0.04
CA PHE A 135 -0.74 5.03 0.19
C PHE A 135 -0.89 5.28 1.69
N ASN A 136 -0.19 6.29 2.21
CA ASN A 136 -0.28 6.66 3.63
C ASN A 136 -1.22 7.87 3.81
N CYS A 137 -2.53 7.63 3.70
CA CYS A 137 -3.55 8.69 3.75
C CYS A 137 -3.36 9.83 2.73
N SER A 138 -2.52 9.60 1.71
CA SER A 138 -2.31 10.45 0.54
C SER A 138 -2.98 9.80 -0.66
N CYS A 139 -3.55 10.63 -1.54
CA CYS A 139 -4.11 10.20 -2.82
C CYS A 139 -3.02 9.78 -3.83
N ILE A 140 -1.83 10.39 -3.77
CA ILE A 140 -0.67 10.01 -4.58
C ILE A 140 0.14 8.97 -3.79
N PRO A 141 0.38 7.77 -4.34
CA PRO A 141 1.19 6.78 -3.67
C PRO A 141 2.68 7.12 -3.75
N VAL A 142 3.42 6.60 -2.80
CA VAL A 142 4.88 6.68 -2.78
C VAL A 142 5.45 5.33 -3.17
N ARG A 143 6.47 5.34 -4.03
CA ARG A 143 7.22 4.15 -4.40
C ARG A 143 8.18 3.78 -3.28
N ALA A 144 8.16 2.52 -2.84
CA ALA A 144 9.06 2.04 -1.81
C ALA A 144 10.52 2.03 -2.29
N LEU A 145 11.45 2.25 -1.36
CA LEU A 145 12.88 2.11 -1.58
C LEU A 145 13.39 0.89 -0.81
N VAL A 146 14.18 0.05 -1.47
CA VAL A 146 14.83 -1.09 -0.82
C VAL A 146 15.92 -0.56 0.11
N LEU A 147 15.76 -0.80 1.41
CA LEU A 147 16.76 -0.41 2.42
C LEU A 147 17.90 -1.42 2.50
N GLU A 148 17.56 -2.71 2.56
CA GLU A 148 18.50 -3.83 2.67
C GLU A 148 17.91 -5.07 1.98
N GLY A 149 18.77 -6.00 1.55
CA GLY A 149 18.33 -7.25 0.95
C GLY A 149 19.43 -8.31 0.86
N ARG A 150 19.03 -9.59 0.84
CA ARG A 150 19.90 -10.73 0.56
C ARG A 150 19.27 -11.60 -0.51
N GLY A 151 20.07 -12.07 -1.47
CA GLY A 151 19.58 -12.84 -2.61
C GLY A 151 18.80 -12.02 -3.64
N ILE A 152 18.79 -10.69 -3.50
CA ILE A 152 18.25 -9.78 -4.51
C ILE A 152 19.28 -9.65 -5.62
N ASN A 153 18.85 -9.83 -6.87
CA ASN A 153 19.68 -9.54 -8.03
C ASN A 153 19.84 -8.02 -8.16
N THR A 154 20.98 -7.48 -7.73
CA THR A 154 21.28 -6.04 -7.81
C THR A 154 21.89 -5.62 -9.14
N GLU A 155 22.21 -6.57 -10.02
CA GLU A 155 22.75 -6.27 -11.36
C GLU A 155 21.66 -5.73 -12.29
N HIS A 156 20.42 -6.17 -12.09
CA HIS A 156 19.26 -5.73 -12.86
C HIS A 156 18.42 -4.76 -12.05
N LYS A 157 18.78 -3.47 -12.14
CA LYS A 157 17.94 -2.41 -11.59
C LYS A 157 16.62 -2.35 -12.34
N GLU A 158 15.55 -2.10 -11.60
CA GLU A 158 14.25 -1.85 -12.18
C GLU A 158 14.27 -0.64 -13.12
N ALA A 159 13.40 -0.62 -14.13
CA ALA A 159 13.37 0.44 -15.14
C ALA A 159 13.24 1.85 -14.52
N CYS A 160 12.39 2.00 -13.50
CA CYS A 160 12.21 3.27 -12.78
C CYS A 160 13.40 3.67 -11.90
N GLU A 161 14.24 2.73 -11.48
CA GLU A 161 15.47 3.03 -10.75
C GLU A 161 16.60 3.46 -11.69
N LEU A 162 16.59 2.96 -12.93
CA LEU A 162 17.50 3.40 -13.98
C LEU A 162 17.16 4.80 -14.48
N ARG A 163 15.88 5.06 -14.76
CA ARG A 163 15.40 6.35 -15.24
C ARG A 163 13.93 6.53 -14.87
N ASN A 164 13.65 7.60 -14.14
CA ASN A 164 12.29 8.06 -13.89
C ASN A 164 11.94 9.21 -14.85
N PRO A 165 11.10 8.98 -15.88
CA PRO A 165 10.66 10.04 -16.80
C PRO A 165 9.47 10.85 -16.27
N CYS A 166 8.96 10.52 -15.08
CA CYS A 166 7.66 10.99 -14.62
C CYS A 166 7.74 12.33 -13.87
N PRO A 167 6.69 13.17 -13.96
CA PRO A 167 6.52 14.34 -13.11
C PRO A 167 6.46 13.98 -11.62
N VAL A 168 6.69 14.97 -10.74
CA VAL A 168 6.72 14.81 -9.28
C VAL A 168 5.45 14.15 -8.72
N ASP A 169 4.28 14.43 -9.32
CA ASP A 169 2.98 13.93 -8.86
C ASP A 169 2.49 12.68 -9.62
N CYS A 170 3.39 12.01 -10.35
CA CYS A 170 3.10 10.75 -11.02
C CYS A 170 4.11 9.68 -10.63
N PRO A 171 3.68 8.61 -9.94
CA PRO A 171 4.52 7.46 -9.65
C PRO A 171 5.07 6.81 -10.93
N CYS A 172 6.36 6.46 -10.90
CA CYS A 172 6.98 5.67 -11.96
C CYS A 172 6.70 4.17 -11.75
N ILE A 173 6.29 3.51 -12.84
CA ILE A 173 5.98 2.07 -12.91
C ILE A 173 6.96 1.39 -13.87
N SER A 174 7.61 0.33 -13.41
CA SER A 174 8.46 -0.54 -14.23
C SER A 174 7.60 -1.56 -14.95
N GLY A 175 7.81 -1.75 -16.25
CA GLY A 175 7.17 -2.80 -17.04
C GLY A 175 8.14 -3.47 -17.99
N LYS A 176 7.66 -4.45 -18.76
CA LYS A 176 8.46 -5.21 -19.73
C LYS A 176 9.13 -4.32 -20.78
N ASP A 177 8.47 -3.24 -21.17
CA ASP A 177 8.94 -2.29 -22.19
C ASP A 177 9.70 -1.09 -21.61
N GLY A 178 10.00 -1.10 -20.30
CA GLY A 178 10.71 -0.03 -19.60
C GLY A 178 9.86 0.73 -18.58
N SER A 179 10.20 1.99 -18.32
CA SER A 179 9.55 2.84 -17.32
C SER A 179 8.33 3.58 -17.89
N GLY A 180 7.20 3.53 -17.20
CA GLY A 180 5.98 4.30 -17.47
C GLY A 180 5.53 5.15 -16.29
N CYS A 181 4.52 6.01 -16.48
CA CYS A 181 4.01 6.91 -15.45
C CYS A 181 2.54 6.64 -15.14
N ALA A 182 2.24 6.32 -13.88
CA ALA A 182 0.87 6.13 -13.39
C ALA A 182 0.24 7.46 -12.96
N CYS A 183 -0.07 8.32 -13.94
CA CYS A 183 -0.66 9.63 -13.68
C CYS A 183 -2.17 9.61 -13.38
N GLU A 184 -2.83 8.46 -13.47
CA GLU A 184 -4.24 8.29 -13.10
C GLU A 184 -4.50 8.65 -11.63
N TYR A 185 -3.54 8.36 -10.74
CA TYR A 185 -3.63 8.73 -9.31
C TYR A 185 -3.74 10.24 -9.09
N ARG A 186 -3.11 11.04 -9.97
CA ARG A 186 -3.22 12.49 -9.93
C ARG A 186 -4.63 12.96 -10.28
N GLN A 187 -5.24 12.37 -11.30
CA GLN A 187 -6.59 12.72 -11.73
C GLN A 187 -7.63 12.35 -10.66
N GLU A 188 -7.51 11.15 -10.10
CA GLU A 188 -8.35 10.70 -8.98
C GLU A 188 -8.17 11.60 -7.76
N CYS A 189 -6.92 11.96 -7.41
CA CYS A 189 -6.65 12.87 -6.31
C CYS A 189 -7.34 14.22 -6.47
N ILE A 190 -7.22 14.84 -7.66
CA ILE A 190 -7.85 16.13 -7.95
C ILE A 190 -9.38 16.01 -7.82
N ARG A 191 -9.97 14.94 -8.36
CA ARG A 191 -11.42 14.70 -8.25
C ARG A 191 -11.88 14.63 -6.79
N ASP A 192 -11.15 13.91 -5.93
CA ASP A 192 -11.50 13.79 -4.51
C ASP A 192 -11.32 15.11 -3.75
N LEU A 193 -10.32 15.91 -4.09
CA LEU A 193 -10.14 17.28 -3.56
C LEU A 193 -11.34 18.18 -3.93
N LEU A 194 -11.73 18.18 -5.20
CA LEU A 194 -12.88 18.97 -5.70
C LEU A 194 -14.21 18.54 -5.03
N ALA A 195 -14.38 17.26 -4.71
CA ALA A 195 -15.58 16.74 -4.06
C ALA A 195 -15.70 17.16 -2.58
N ASN A 196 -14.56 17.33 -1.88
CA ASN A 196 -14.53 17.64 -0.45
C ASN A 196 -14.41 19.15 -0.14
N TYR A 197 -13.95 19.96 -1.08
CA TYR A 197 -13.78 21.41 -0.93
C TYR A 197 -14.58 22.19 -1.97
N ARG A 198 -15.91 22.05 -1.95
CA ARG A 198 -16.80 22.96 -2.67
C ARG A 198 -17.53 23.84 -1.68
N LEU A 199 -17.01 25.04 -1.46
CA LEU A 199 -17.75 26.08 -0.76
C LEU A 199 -18.92 26.52 -1.65
N PRO A 200 -20.05 26.96 -1.06
CA PRO A 200 -21.25 27.35 -1.83
C PRO A 200 -21.03 28.43 -2.91
N MET A 201 -19.90 29.14 -2.87
CA MET A 201 -19.57 30.22 -3.81
C MET A 201 -18.49 29.86 -4.83
N ASP A 202 -17.89 28.67 -4.78
CA ASP A 202 -16.81 28.30 -5.71
C ASP A 202 -17.35 28.10 -7.13
N SER A 203 -16.68 28.72 -8.11
CA SER A 203 -16.91 28.50 -9.54
C SER A 203 -15.81 27.61 -10.14
N LEU A 204 -16.17 26.80 -11.15
CA LEU A 204 -15.26 25.86 -11.80
C LEU A 204 -14.95 26.33 -13.22
N ASP A 205 -13.66 26.45 -13.56
CA ASP A 205 -13.19 26.61 -14.93
C ASP A 205 -12.06 25.62 -15.21
N ARG A 206 -12.30 24.67 -16.13
CA ARG A 206 -11.32 23.68 -16.63
C ARG A 206 -10.38 23.12 -15.55
N ASP A 207 -10.98 22.60 -14.47
CA ASP A 207 -10.32 21.94 -13.34
C ASP A 207 -9.64 22.86 -12.31
N LEU A 208 -9.79 24.18 -12.42
CA LEU A 208 -9.41 25.15 -11.39
C LEU A 208 -10.63 25.57 -10.57
N ILE A 209 -10.51 25.46 -9.25
CA ILE A 209 -11.47 26.09 -8.32
C ILE A 209 -11.16 27.58 -8.31
N HIS A 210 -12.11 28.39 -8.77
CA HIS A 210 -12.08 29.82 -8.60
C HIS A 210 -12.98 30.19 -7.41
N ASN A 211 -12.41 30.81 -6.38
CA ASN A 211 -13.19 31.37 -5.28
C ASN A 211 -13.47 32.86 -5.60
N PRO A 212 -14.65 33.22 -6.14
CA PRO A 212 -14.97 34.60 -6.52
C PRO A 212 -15.11 35.54 -5.31
N SER A 213 -15.18 35.01 -4.09
CA SER A 213 -15.49 35.79 -2.88
C SER A 213 -14.26 36.42 -2.22
N GLY A 214 -13.04 36.07 -2.65
CA GLY A 214 -11.79 36.63 -2.10
C GLY A 214 -11.57 36.38 -0.59
N LEU A 215 -12.33 35.46 0.02
CA LEU A 215 -12.20 35.09 1.43
C LEU A 215 -11.13 34.02 1.60
N ASP A 216 -9.87 34.43 1.50
CA ASP A 216 -8.77 33.76 2.18
C ASP A 216 -8.96 34.01 3.68
N SER A 217 -9.63 33.12 4.40
CA SER A 217 -9.70 33.21 5.87
C SER A 217 -8.35 32.83 6.47
N ARG A 218 -7.40 33.77 6.48
CA ARG A 218 -6.24 33.69 7.38
C ARG A 218 -6.72 33.97 8.80
N VAL A 219 -7.01 32.89 9.53
CA VAL A 219 -7.31 32.95 10.96
C VAL A 219 -5.98 33.12 11.71
N TYR A 220 -5.80 34.29 12.33
CA TYR A 220 -4.73 34.52 13.30
C TYR A 220 -5.35 34.47 14.70
N GLY A 221 -4.88 33.56 15.55
CA GLY A 221 -5.24 33.50 16.97
C GLY A 221 -4.16 34.15 17.82
N ASP A 222 -4.55 35.14 18.64
CA ASP A 222 -3.72 35.74 19.68
C ASP A 222 -4.16 35.15 21.04
N PRO A 223 -3.23 34.72 21.93
CA PRO A 223 -3.56 34.14 23.23
C PRO A 223 -4.37 35.05 24.17
N GLU A 224 -4.56 36.35 23.88
CA GLU A 224 -5.37 37.24 24.74
C GLU A 224 -6.86 37.34 24.37
N MET A 225 -7.35 36.67 23.31
CA MET A 225 -8.79 36.70 22.99
C MET A 225 -9.58 35.63 23.76
N VAL A 226 -9.79 35.88 25.06
CA VAL A 226 -10.91 35.32 25.82
C VAL A 226 -11.83 36.47 26.22
N ARG A 227 -13.02 36.52 25.60
CA ARG A 227 -14.30 36.90 26.22
C ARG A 227 -15.46 36.43 25.37
#